data_AF-A0A1V4EL67-F1
#
_entry.id   AF-A0A1V4EL67-F1
#
_cell.length_a   1.000
_cell.length_b   1.000
_cell.length_c   1.000
_cell.angle_alpha   90.00
_cell.angle_beta   90.00
_cell.angle_gamma   90.00
#
_symmetry.space_group_name_H-M   'P 1'
#
loop_
_entity.id
_entity.type
_entity.pdbx_description
1 polymer ?
#
loop_
_entity_poly.entity_id
_entity_poly.type
_entity_poly.pdbx_seq_one_letter_code
_entity_poly.pdbx_strand_id
1 'polypeptide(L)'
;MTHQHRLPACPEDLARIADVRAMCASGEARRIREMARVTLREVAAAVGVDHKTVVGWETGRTTCVSPYALAYADALNAMVRFADPAGAAPGRPARARSRARAAA
;
A
#
# COMPACT_ATOMS: atom_id res chain seq x y z
N MET A 1 13.29 -16.62 -12.59
CA MET A 1 13.45 -15.18 -12.84
C MET A 1 13.77 -14.51 -11.52
N THR A 2 15.02 -14.05 -11.36
CA THR A 2 15.51 -13.47 -10.11
C THR A 2 15.02 -12.03 -10.05
N HIS A 3 13.92 -11.78 -9.35
CA HIS A 3 13.49 -10.42 -9.05
C HIS A 3 14.62 -9.75 -8.26
N GLN A 4 15.15 -8.63 -8.76
CA GLN A 4 16.20 -7.90 -8.05
C GLN A 4 15.59 -7.26 -6.81
N HIS A 5 15.89 -7.80 -5.63
CA HIS A 5 15.47 -7.27 -4.34
C HIS A 5 16.21 -5.97 -4.04
N ARG A 6 15.61 -4.81 -4.38
CA ARG A 6 16.15 -3.52 -3.97
C ARG A 6 15.91 -3.32 -2.47
N LEU A 7 16.98 -3.33 -1.67
CA LEU A 7 16.95 -2.80 -0.31
C LEU A 7 16.56 -1.31 -0.37
N PRO A 8 15.85 -0.76 0.63
CA PRO A 8 15.53 0.66 0.66
C PRO A 8 16.84 1.46 0.60
N ALA A 9 16.97 2.25 -0.46
CA ALA A 9 18.23 2.92 -0.81
C ALA A 9 18.28 4.36 -0.29
N CYS A 10 17.13 4.94 0.07
CA CYS A 10 17.02 6.30 0.61
C CYS A 10 15.87 6.42 1.63
N PRO A 11 15.82 7.50 2.43
CA PRO A 11 14.75 7.73 3.40
C PRO A 11 13.34 7.76 2.80
N GLU A 12 13.23 8.16 1.53
CA GLU A 12 11.96 8.16 0.80
C GLU A 12 11.41 6.73 0.62
N ASP A 13 12.27 5.74 0.38
CA ASP A 13 11.84 4.34 0.32
C ASP A 13 11.24 3.88 1.65
N LEU A 14 11.79 4.33 2.79
CA LEU A 14 11.25 4.00 4.10
C LEU A 14 9.87 4.62 4.31
N ALA A 15 9.68 5.87 3.89
CA ALA A 15 8.38 6.54 3.94
C ALA A 15 7.34 5.78 3.10
N ARG A 16 7.69 5.41 1.86
CA ARG A 16 6.83 4.63 0.96
C ARG A 16 6.48 3.25 1.53
N ILE A 17 7.45 2.57 2.15
CA ILE A 17 7.23 1.29 2.83
C ILE A 17 6.29 1.46 4.04
N ALA A 18 6.45 2.53 4.82
CA ALA A 18 5.57 2.82 5.95
C ALA A 18 4.14 3.12 5.49
N ASP A 19 4.00 3.93 4.44
CA ASP A 19 2.71 4.32 3.86
C ASP A 19 1.96 3.10 3.32
N VAL A 20 2.61 2.24 2.51
CA VAL A 20 1.94 1.04 1.98
C VAL A 20 1.51 0.08 3.08
N ARG A 21 2.30 -0.04 4.16
CA ARG A 21 1.93 -0.86 5.32
C ARG A 21 0.73 -0.28 6.05
N ALA A 22 0.67 1.05 6.22
CA ALA A 22 -0.47 1.72 6.82
C ALA A 22 -1.74 1.56 5.95
N MET A 23 -1.61 1.66 4.63
CA MET A 23 -2.70 1.41 3.69
C MET A 23 -3.19 -0.04 3.74
N CYS A 24 -2.28 -1.01 3.86
CA CYS A 24 -2.64 -2.41 4.03
C CYS A 24 -3.39 -2.64 5.35
N ALA A 25 -2.87 -2.11 6.47
CA ALA A 25 -3.48 -2.27 7.79
C ALA A 25 -4.87 -1.61 7.92
N SER A 26 -5.10 -0.50 7.22
CA SER A 26 -6.39 0.22 7.22
C SER A 26 -7.40 -0.29 6.17
N GLY A 27 -6.99 -1.26 5.33
CA GLY A 27 -7.77 -1.73 4.19
C GLY A 27 -7.83 -0.75 3.03
N GLU A 28 -7.09 0.35 3.06
CA GLU A 28 -7.10 1.37 2.00
C GLU A 28 -6.49 0.86 0.70
N ALA A 29 -5.42 0.06 0.79
CA ALA A 29 -4.81 -0.56 -0.39
C ALA A 29 -5.83 -1.38 -1.19
N ARG A 30 -6.70 -2.11 -0.47
CA ARG A 30 -7.80 -2.88 -1.07
C ARG A 30 -8.82 -1.97 -1.75
N ARG A 31 -9.22 -0.87 -1.12
CA ARG A 31 -10.19 0.08 -1.70
C ARG A 31 -9.65 0.69 -2.99
N ILE A 32 -8.40 1.15 -2.99
CA ILE A 32 -7.73 1.69 -4.19
C ILE A 32 -7.77 0.66 -5.32
N ARG A 33 -7.38 -0.59 -5.03
CA ARG A 33 -7.39 -1.67 -6.03
C ARG A 33 -8.79 -1.93 -6.58
N GLU A 34 -9.80 -2.03 -5.71
CA GLU A 34 -11.19 -2.30 -6.10
C GLU A 34 -11.79 -1.16 -6.93
N MET A 35 -11.51 0.10 -6.56
CA MET A 35 -11.91 1.28 -7.34
C MET A 35 -11.29 1.30 -8.73
N ALA A 36 -10.02 0.89 -8.84
CA ALA A 36 -9.33 0.74 -10.11
C ALA A 36 -9.77 -0.50 -10.91
N ARG A 37 -10.69 -1.32 -10.37
CA ARG A 37 -11.16 -2.59 -10.96
C ARG A 37 -10.03 -3.58 -11.27
N VAL A 38 -8.94 -3.52 -10.52
CA VAL A 38 -7.80 -4.42 -10.68
C VAL A 38 -7.98 -5.66 -9.81
N THR A 39 -7.73 -6.83 -10.36
CA THR A 39 -7.82 -8.09 -9.64
C THR A 39 -6.58 -8.34 -8.79
N LEU A 40 -6.72 -9.14 -7.72
CA LEU A 40 -5.59 -9.57 -6.89
C LEU A 40 -4.50 -10.29 -7.70
N ARG A 41 -4.89 -11.03 -8.75
CA ARG A 41 -3.94 -11.77 -9.62
C ARG A 41 -3.10 -10.83 -10.47
N GLU A 42 -3.70 -9.77 -11.01
CA GLU A 42 -2.98 -8.75 -11.79
C GLU A 42 -1.98 -7.98 -10.91
N VAL A 43 -2.39 -7.60 -9.69
CA VAL A 43 -1.48 -6.98 -8.70
C VAL A 43 -0.31 -7.93 -8.37
N ALA A 44 -0.61 -9.19 -8.07
CA ALA A 44 0.40 -10.20 -7.76
C ALA A 44 1.39 -10.39 -8.92
N ALA A 45 0.90 -10.45 -10.17
CA ALA A 45 1.74 -10.56 -11.34
C ALA A 45 2.65 -9.34 -11.54
N ALA A 46 2.13 -8.13 -11.33
CA ALA A 46 2.91 -6.89 -11.42
C ALA A 46 3.98 -6.78 -10.32
N VAL A 47 3.67 -7.25 -9.10
CA VAL A 47 4.57 -7.18 -7.94
C VAL A 47 5.55 -8.36 -7.89
N GLY A 48 5.24 -9.48 -8.55
CA GLY A 48 6.05 -10.71 -8.55
C GLY A 48 5.82 -11.61 -7.32
N VAL A 49 4.58 -11.70 -6.83
CA VAL A 49 4.19 -12.54 -5.68
C VAL A 49 2.97 -13.40 -5.99
N ASP A 50 2.62 -14.33 -5.11
CA ASP A 50 1.33 -15.05 -5.21
C ASP A 50 0.16 -14.15 -4.78
N HIS A 51 -1.00 -14.30 -5.43
CA HIS A 51 -2.22 -13.55 -5.10
C HIS A 51 -2.66 -13.72 -3.64
N LYS A 52 -2.41 -14.88 -3.00
CA LYS A 52 -2.68 -15.09 -1.56
C LYS A 52 -1.82 -14.22 -0.66
N THR A 53 -0.60 -13.88 -1.09
CA THR A 53 0.27 -12.94 -0.39
C THR A 53 -0.34 -11.53 -0.40
N VAL A 54 -0.87 -11.09 -1.54
CA VAL A 54 -1.59 -9.80 -1.65
C VAL A 54 -2.84 -9.79 -0.77
N VAL A 55 -3.63 -10.88 -0.76
CA VAL A 55 -4.76 -11.02 0.17
C VAL A 55 -4.29 -10.91 1.61
N GLY A 56 -3.20 -11.57 1.98
CA GLY A 56 -2.61 -11.50 3.32
C GLY A 56 -2.28 -10.06 3.74
N TRP A 57 -1.70 -9.27 2.84
CA TRP A 57 -1.40 -7.86 3.08
C TRP A 57 -2.67 -7.01 3.21
N GLU A 58 -3.59 -7.09 2.24
CA GLU A 58 -4.82 -6.29 2.22
C GLU A 58 -5.78 -6.59 3.39
N THR A 59 -5.67 -7.78 3.97
CA THR A 59 -6.44 -8.19 5.15
C THR A 59 -5.69 -7.98 6.47
N GLY A 60 -4.45 -7.49 6.42
CA GLY A 60 -3.60 -7.30 7.59
C GLY A 60 -3.10 -8.60 8.25
N ARG A 61 -3.33 -9.77 7.63
CA ARG A 61 -2.82 -11.07 8.14
C ARG A 61 -1.31 -11.20 8.03
N THR A 62 -0.71 -10.58 7.02
CA THR A 62 0.74 -10.57 6.83
C THR A 62 1.22 -9.15 6.55
N THR A 63 2.45 -8.86 6.97
CA THR A 63 3.07 -7.55 6.70
C THR A 63 3.68 -7.53 5.30
N CYS A 64 3.43 -6.46 4.55
CA CYS A 64 4.13 -6.21 3.29
C CYS A 64 5.59 -5.83 3.58
N VAL A 65 6.51 -6.77 3.34
CA VAL A 65 7.95 -6.62 3.61
C VAL A 65 8.71 -6.18 2.35
N SER A 66 9.85 -5.51 2.55
CA SER A 66 10.77 -5.16 1.46
C SER A 66 11.33 -6.44 0.82
N PRO A 67 11.48 -6.51 -0.52
CA PRO A 67 11.36 -5.45 -1.53
C PRO A 67 9.95 -5.21 -2.10
N TYR A 68 9.00 -6.11 -1.84
CA TYR A 68 7.68 -6.08 -2.50
C TYR A 68 6.82 -4.89 -2.08
N ALA A 69 7.09 -4.33 -0.90
CA ALA A 69 6.44 -3.10 -0.43
C ALA A 69 6.62 -1.92 -1.38
N LEU A 70 7.81 -1.75 -1.99
CA LEU A 70 8.04 -0.65 -2.94
C LEU A 70 7.29 -0.88 -4.24
N ALA A 71 7.37 -2.09 -4.80
CA ALA A 71 6.63 -2.45 -6.02
C ALA A 71 5.12 -2.33 -5.83
N TYR A 72 4.60 -2.70 -4.64
CA TYR A 72 3.19 -2.55 -4.35
C TYR A 72 2.79 -1.08 -4.17
N ALA A 73 3.65 -0.26 -3.54
CA ALA A 73 3.45 1.19 -3.48
C ALA A 73 3.40 1.82 -4.89
N ASP A 74 4.28 1.40 -5.81
CA ASP A 74 4.25 1.84 -7.21
C ASP A 74 2.93 1.48 -7.91
N ALA A 75 2.47 0.24 -7.73
CA ALA A 75 1.21 -0.23 -8.31
C ALA A 75 0.01 0.58 -7.79
N LEU A 76 -0.09 0.82 -6.48
CA LEU A 76 -1.17 1.63 -5.89
C LEU A 76 -1.12 3.08 -6.37
N ASN A 77 0.06 3.69 -6.44
CA ASN A 77 0.21 5.06 -6.95
C ASN A 77 -0.22 5.18 -8.41
N ALA A 78 0.11 4.20 -9.24
CA ALA A 78 -0.36 4.16 -10.63
C ALA A 78 -1.88 4.05 -10.70
N MET A 79 -2.49 3.17 -9.90
CA MET A 79 -3.95 3.03 -9.84
C MET A 79 -4.63 4.33 -9.44
N VAL A 80 -4.14 5.01 -8.40
CA VAL A 80 -4.70 6.30 -7.96
C VAL A 80 -4.60 7.35 -9.08
N ARG A 81 -3.45 7.44 -9.77
CA ARG A 81 -3.26 8.41 -10.86
C ARG A 81 -4.20 8.20 -12.05
N PHE A 82 -4.58 6.96 -12.35
CA PHE A 82 -5.42 6.65 -13.52
C PHE A 82 -6.90 6.41 -13.18
N ALA A 83 -7.22 6.11 -11.91
CA ALA A 83 -8.60 6.01 -11.44
C ALA A 83 -9.27 7.39 -11.28
N ASP A 84 -8.49 8.47 -11.32
CA ASP A 84 -8.98 9.84 -11.28
C ASP A 84 -8.45 10.68 -12.46
N PRO A 85 -9.12 10.63 -13.63
CA PRO A 85 -8.75 11.46 -14.77
C PRO A 85 -9.26 12.92 -14.68
N ALA A 86 -10.00 13.33 -13.63
CA ALA A 86 -10.70 14.63 -13.59
C ALA A 86 -10.74 15.39 -12.25
N GLY A 87 -10.08 14.93 -11.18
CA GLY A 87 -9.66 15.77 -10.06
C GLY A 87 -10.02 15.28 -8.66
N ALA A 88 -8.98 15.01 -7.87
CA ALA A 88 -8.92 15.20 -6.42
C ALA A 88 -7.46 15.02 -5.96
N ALA A 89 -6.85 16.12 -5.50
CA ALA A 89 -5.58 16.08 -4.79
C ALA A 89 -5.64 15.03 -3.65
N PRO A 90 -4.56 14.25 -3.39
CA PRO A 90 -4.57 13.26 -2.34
C PRO A 90 -4.86 13.96 -1.01
N GLY A 91 -5.95 13.54 -0.38
CA GLY A 91 -6.38 13.99 0.94
C GLY A 91 -5.22 13.88 1.92
N ARG A 92 -4.66 15.05 2.26
CA ARG A 92 -3.74 15.22 3.37
C ARG A 92 -4.39 14.63 4.62
N PRO A 93 -3.72 13.76 5.41
CA PRO A 93 -4.38 13.15 6.56
C PRO A 93 -4.76 14.23 7.58
N ALA A 94 -6.03 14.22 8.01
CA ALA A 94 -6.49 14.99 9.14
C ALA A 94 -5.69 14.57 10.39
N ARG A 95 -4.90 15.49 10.94
CA ARG A 95 -4.24 15.30 12.24
C ARG A 95 -5.28 15.21 13.36
N ALA A 96 -4.92 14.40 14.36
CA ALA A 96 -5.36 14.40 15.75
C ALA A 96 -6.72 13.79 16.09
N ARG A 97 -6.67 12.62 16.76
CA ARG A 97 -7.42 12.43 18.00
C ARG A 97 -6.46 12.04 19.12
N SER A 98 -6.10 13.02 19.92
CA SER A 98 -5.57 12.84 21.26
C SER A 98 -6.54 12.01 22.10
N ARG A 99 -6.09 10.86 22.60
CA ARG A 99 -6.68 10.23 23.79
C ARG A 99 -5.75 10.49 24.96
N ALA A 100 -6.14 11.44 25.81
CA ALA A 100 -5.63 11.54 27.18
C ALA A 100 -5.99 10.25 27.94
N ARG A 101 -5.03 9.74 28.71
CA ARG A 101 -5.20 8.59 29.60
C ARG A 101 -5.69 9.07 30.97
N ALA A 102 -6.50 8.23 31.60
CA ALA A 102 -7.17 8.42 32.88
C ALA A 102 -6.24 8.66 34.09
N ALA A 103 -6.79 9.29 35.13
CA ALA A 103 -6.46 9.01 36.52
C ALA A 103 -7.76 9.10 37.35
N ALA A 104 -8.11 7.98 37.98
CA ALA A 104 -9.04 7.88 39.09
C ALA A 104 -8.21 7.64 40.36
#